data_AF-A0A835CZH3-F1
#
_entry.id   AF-A0A835CZH3-F1
#
_cell.length_a   1.000
_cell.length_b   1.000
_cell.length_c   1.000
_cell.angle_alpha   90.00
_cell.angle_beta   90.00
_cell.angle_gamma   90.00
#
_symmetry.space_group_name_H-M   'P 1'
#
loop_
_entity.id
_entity.type
_entity.pdbx_description
1 polymer ?
#
loop_
_entity_poly.entity_id
_entity_poly.type
_entity_poly.pdbx_seq_one_letter_code
_entity_poly.pdbx_strand_id
1 'polypeptide(L)'
;MTTLISVPLLTTSYYSQKPTVTSMTRKRLVFCMSLDQTNASDHGDKQRGSPATFDRRNVLLGLAGVNGASQLVRNDQALGAPVQAPLECHDATVEGIGPVKCCRPDYKAEVVDFKFPSDSTPMRVRRPAHMQDPENLLKYKEAINIMRKLKDDDPWSLTQQAKIHCAYCNGAYDQLGYKTLLSVHSNWLFLPFHRLYMYFFERILGKLIGDETLSIPYWNYAAPKGYDQCQASSGTLVASLR
;
A
#
# COMPACT_ATOMS: atom_id res chain seq x y z
N MET A 1 -15.29 -74.69 -3.39
CA MET A 1 -14.02 -73.98 -3.17
C MET A 1 -14.29 -72.51 -3.44
N THR A 2 -14.58 -71.75 -2.38
CA THR A 2 -14.92 -70.32 -2.46
C THR A 2 -14.21 -69.67 -1.29
N THR A 3 -13.07 -69.05 -1.59
CA THR A 3 -12.14 -68.44 -0.64
C THR A 3 -12.68 -67.06 -0.22
N LEU A 4 -12.97 -66.89 1.06
CA LEU A 4 -13.26 -65.60 1.68
C LEU A 4 -11.95 -64.84 1.88
N ILE A 5 -11.81 -63.68 1.25
CA ILE A 5 -10.69 -62.76 1.47
C ILE A 5 -11.15 -61.72 2.49
N SER A 6 -10.58 -61.79 3.70
CA SER A 6 -10.73 -60.80 4.75
C SER A 6 -9.79 -59.63 4.47
N VAL A 7 -10.33 -58.41 4.40
CA VAL A 7 -9.55 -57.17 4.30
C VAL A 7 -9.42 -56.58 5.71
N PRO A 8 -8.20 -56.38 6.25
CA PRO A 8 -8.04 -55.79 7.57
C PRO A 8 -8.26 -54.27 7.51
N LEU A 9 -9.10 -53.75 8.41
CA LEU A 9 -9.17 -52.31 8.70
C LEU A 9 -7.87 -51.85 9.35
N LEU A 10 -7.10 -51.02 8.65
CA LEU A 10 -6.00 -50.26 9.25
C LEU A 10 -6.58 -49.01 9.93
N THR A 11 -6.72 -49.07 11.24
CA THR A 11 -7.00 -47.90 12.10
C THR A 11 -5.74 -47.05 12.19
N THR A 12 -5.72 -45.89 11.53
CA THR A 12 -4.67 -44.88 11.75
C THR A 12 -5.01 -44.07 13.01
N SER A 13 -4.24 -44.31 14.06
CA SER A 13 -4.23 -43.50 15.28
C SER A 13 -3.77 -42.07 14.93
N TYR A 14 -4.70 -41.12 14.88
CA TYR A 14 -4.38 -39.70 14.84
C TYR A 14 -3.79 -39.27 16.19
N TYR A 15 -2.47 -39.14 16.25
CA TYR A 15 -1.77 -38.56 17.39
C TYR A 15 -1.99 -37.05 17.41
N SER A 16 -2.96 -36.61 18.21
CA SER A 16 -3.24 -35.19 18.45
C SER A 16 -2.21 -34.61 19.42
N GLN A 17 -1.17 -33.96 18.89
CA GLN A 17 -0.29 -33.14 19.73
C GLN A 17 -0.97 -31.80 20.01
N LYS A 18 -1.43 -31.61 21.25
CA LYS A 18 -1.84 -30.30 21.75
C LYS A 18 -0.60 -29.38 21.82
N PRO A 19 -0.64 -28.16 21.30
CA PRO A 19 0.47 -27.23 21.48
C PRO A 19 0.51 -26.75 22.94
N THR A 20 1.60 -27.08 23.63
CA THR A 20 1.93 -26.55 24.95
C THR A 20 2.28 -25.07 24.80
N VAL A 21 1.45 -24.17 25.35
CA VAL A 21 1.73 -22.73 25.39
C VAL A 21 2.72 -22.47 26.53
N THR A 22 4.00 -22.39 26.19
CA THR A 22 5.04 -21.92 27.13
C THR A 22 5.02 -20.40 27.16
N SER A 23 4.61 -19.83 28.29
CA SER A 23 4.68 -18.39 28.56
C SER A 23 6.13 -17.91 28.48
N MET A 24 6.49 -17.22 27.40
CA MET A 24 7.75 -16.50 27.31
C MET A 24 7.58 -15.10 27.91
N THR A 25 8.12 -14.92 29.11
CA THR A 25 8.30 -13.60 29.72
C THR A 25 9.22 -12.74 28.85
N ARG A 26 8.68 -11.63 28.34
CA ARG A 26 9.42 -10.64 27.55
C ARG A 26 10.48 -10.00 28.45
N LYS A 27 11.74 -10.38 28.30
CA LYS A 27 12.86 -9.60 28.85
C LYS A 27 12.92 -8.26 28.10
N ARG A 28 12.66 -7.16 28.81
CA ARG A 28 12.90 -5.79 28.31
C ARG A 28 14.40 -5.65 28.04
N LEU A 29 14.80 -5.61 26.77
CA LEU A 29 16.10 -5.06 26.39
C LEU A 29 16.03 -3.54 26.59
N VAL A 30 16.74 -3.06 27.61
CA VAL A 30 17.01 -1.65 27.82
C VAL A 30 18.19 -1.30 26.92
N PHE A 31 17.94 -0.48 25.89
CA PHE A 31 19.00 0.16 25.13
C PHE A 31 19.52 1.36 25.93
N CYS A 32 20.79 1.32 26.34
CA CYS A 32 21.50 2.51 26.82
C CYS A 32 22.00 3.30 25.60
N MET A 33 21.42 4.47 25.35
CA MET A 33 22.10 5.49 24.55
C MET A 33 22.97 6.32 25.50
N SER A 34 24.27 6.37 25.20
CA SER A 34 25.22 7.27 25.86
C SER A 34 24.82 8.72 25.54
N LEU A 35 24.61 9.53 26.58
CA LEU A 35 24.53 10.98 26.46
C LEU A 35 25.96 11.52 26.40
N ASP A 36 26.39 11.98 25.23
CA ASP A 36 27.52 12.90 25.17
C ASP A 36 27.04 14.26 25.68
N GLN A 37 27.52 14.63 26.86
CA GLN A 37 27.44 15.99 27.38
C GLN A 37 28.43 16.86 26.61
N THR A 38 27.93 17.65 25.65
CA THR A 38 28.67 18.82 25.18
C THR A 38 28.38 19.98 26.13
N ASN A 39 29.40 20.37 26.90
CA ASN A 39 29.38 21.58 27.72
C ASN A 39 29.30 22.80 26.79
N ALA A 40 28.11 23.40 26.68
CA ALA A 40 27.96 24.73 26.10
C ALA A 40 28.15 25.76 27.21
N SER A 41 29.24 26.52 27.09
CA SER A 41 29.58 27.65 27.93
C SER A 41 28.46 28.70 27.93
N ASP A 42 28.10 29.11 29.14
CA ASP A 42 27.17 30.19 29.45
C ASP A 42 27.73 31.54 28.96
N HIS A 43 27.04 32.15 28.01
CA HIS A 43 27.16 33.58 27.74
C HIS A 43 25.77 34.19 27.82
N GLY A 44 25.50 34.81 28.96
CA GLY A 44 24.30 35.60 29.18
C GLY A 44 24.24 36.79 28.22
N ASP A 45 23.11 36.93 27.54
CA ASP A 45 22.66 38.23 27.07
C ASP A 45 21.14 38.39 27.23
N LYS A 46 20.78 39.64 27.43
CA LYS A 46 19.59 40.16 28.08
C LYS A 46 18.32 39.95 27.26
N GLN A 47 17.22 39.81 28.00
CA GLN A 47 15.85 39.74 27.49
C GLN A 47 15.54 40.85 26.46
N ARG A 48 15.01 40.43 25.30
CA ARG A 48 14.03 41.21 24.54
C ARG A 48 12.94 40.27 24.05
N GLY A 49 11.71 40.52 24.47
CA GLY A 49 10.56 39.66 24.21
C GLY A 49 10.30 39.50 22.71
N SER A 50 10.54 38.30 22.21
CA SER A 50 10.00 37.78 20.95
C SER A 50 8.96 36.71 21.30
N PRO A 51 7.87 36.58 20.52
CA PRO A 51 6.91 35.50 20.75
C PRO A 51 7.67 34.18 20.63
N ALA A 52 7.45 33.28 21.59
CA ALA A 52 8.05 31.95 21.59
C ALA A 52 7.70 31.22 20.29
N THR A 53 8.58 31.31 19.30
CA THR A 53 8.53 30.48 18.10
C THR A 53 8.90 29.07 18.54
N PHE A 54 7.89 28.21 18.66
CA PHE A 54 8.12 26.80 18.86
C PHE A 54 8.79 26.24 17.60
N ASP A 55 10.07 25.93 17.69
CA ASP A 55 10.80 25.20 16.66
C ASP A 55 10.09 23.86 16.41
N ARG A 56 9.94 23.45 15.14
CA ARG A 56 9.23 22.23 14.73
C ARG A 56 9.78 20.97 15.41
N ARG A 57 11.02 21.01 15.88
CA ARG A 57 11.68 19.94 16.64
C ARG A 57 11.14 19.78 18.07
N ASN A 58 10.50 20.80 18.64
CA ASN A 58 10.00 20.79 20.02
C ASN A 58 8.57 20.23 20.16
N VAL A 59 7.88 19.93 19.05
CA VAL A 59 6.53 19.29 19.08
C VAL A 59 6.59 17.88 19.67
N LEU A 60 7.69 17.15 19.46
CA LEU A 60 7.90 15.81 20.04
C LEU A 60 8.27 15.83 21.53
N LEU A 61 8.87 16.93 22.02
CA LEU A 61 9.18 17.09 23.44
C LEU A 61 7.94 17.46 24.26
N GLY A 62 6.93 18.08 23.63
CA GLY A 62 5.64 18.38 24.26
C GLY A 62 4.70 17.18 24.44
N LEU A 63 4.97 16.05 23.78
CA LEU A 63 4.15 14.83 23.85
C LEU A 63 4.64 13.80 24.89
N ALA A 64 5.80 14.03 25.50
CA ALA A 64 6.42 13.09 26.45
C ALA A 64 6.36 13.54 27.93
N GLY A 65 5.79 14.72 28.22
CA GLY A 65 5.68 15.28 29.58
C GLY A 65 4.30 15.07 30.20
N VAL A 66 4.25 14.45 31.38
CA VAL A 66 3.04 13.95 32.07
C VAL A 66 2.11 15.04 32.66
N ASN A 67 2.05 16.24 32.09
CA ASN A 67 1.11 17.32 32.48
C ASN A 67 0.51 18.02 31.24
N GLY A 68 -0.03 17.22 30.31
CA GLY A 68 -0.50 17.67 28.99
C GLY A 68 -1.92 18.24 28.91
N ALA A 69 -2.34 19.13 29.82
CA ALA A 69 -3.75 19.60 29.85
C ALA A 69 -4.00 21.13 29.82
N SER A 70 -2.99 22.01 29.73
CA SER A 70 -3.24 23.46 29.86
C SER A 70 -2.71 24.40 28.77
N GLN A 71 -2.39 23.94 27.56
CA GLN A 71 -2.06 24.86 26.45
C GLN A 71 -2.77 24.55 25.11
N LEU A 72 -4.05 24.15 25.16
CA LEU A 72 -4.86 23.93 23.96
C LEU A 72 -5.55 25.20 23.42
N VAL A 73 -5.07 26.40 23.75
CA VAL A 73 -5.65 27.66 23.23
C VAL A 73 -4.68 28.33 22.26
N ARG A 74 -4.95 28.08 20.96
CA ARG A 74 -4.79 28.95 19.78
C ARG A 74 -3.51 29.80 19.67
N ASN A 75 -2.62 29.46 18.75
CA ASN A 75 -2.69 29.87 17.34
C ASN A 75 -1.53 29.19 16.60
N ASP A 76 -1.76 28.78 15.35
CA ASP A 76 -0.74 28.24 14.45
C ASP A 76 -0.12 26.89 14.92
N GLN A 77 -0.99 25.88 15.04
CA GLN A 77 -0.49 24.51 14.98
C GLN A 77 0.25 24.36 13.65
N ALA A 78 1.48 23.84 13.70
CA ALA A 78 2.29 23.49 12.53
C ALA A 78 1.66 22.30 11.75
N LEU A 79 0.41 22.45 11.33
CA LEU A 79 -0.31 21.57 10.44
C LEU A 79 0.12 21.93 9.02
N GLY A 80 0.87 21.03 8.38
CA GLY A 80 1.16 21.20 6.95
C GLY A 80 -0.14 21.19 6.16
N ALA A 81 -0.26 22.08 5.16
CA ALA A 81 -1.36 22.02 4.21
C ALA A 81 -1.30 20.66 3.46
N PRO A 82 -2.38 19.85 3.49
CA PRO A 82 -2.38 18.56 2.82
C PRO A 82 -2.33 18.76 1.30
N VAL A 83 -1.72 17.79 0.60
CA VAL A 83 -1.79 17.73 -0.86
C VAL A 83 -3.23 17.44 -1.26
N GLN A 84 -3.81 18.35 -2.04
CA GLN A 84 -5.21 18.27 -2.48
C GLN A 84 -5.33 17.46 -3.77
N ALA A 85 -6.52 16.91 -4.01
CA ALA A 85 -6.82 16.24 -5.28
C ALA A 85 -6.75 17.25 -6.43
N PRO A 86 -6.10 16.90 -7.56
CA PRO A 86 -5.96 17.81 -8.69
C PRO A 86 -7.29 17.97 -9.44
N LEU A 87 -7.57 19.20 -9.90
CA LEU A 87 -8.79 19.52 -10.66
C LEU A 87 -8.60 19.42 -12.17
N GLU A 88 -7.42 19.81 -12.65
CA GLU A 88 -7.09 19.87 -14.08
C GLU A 88 -6.04 18.82 -14.41
N CYS A 89 -6.18 18.22 -15.60
CA CYS A 89 -5.27 17.20 -16.11
C CYS A 89 -4.69 17.63 -17.45
N HIS A 90 -3.40 17.42 -17.63
CA HIS A 90 -2.69 17.69 -18.88
C HIS A 90 -1.83 16.49 -19.28
N ASP A 91 -1.19 16.57 -20.46
CA ASP A 91 -0.32 15.51 -20.95
C ASP A 91 0.85 15.29 -19.98
N ALA A 92 1.12 14.02 -19.68
CA ALA A 92 2.21 13.59 -18.82
C ALA A 92 3.52 13.53 -19.62
N THR A 93 4.67 13.67 -18.96
CA THR A 93 5.97 13.49 -19.61
C THR A 93 6.64 12.22 -19.09
N VAL A 94 6.92 11.27 -19.97
CA VAL A 94 7.62 10.02 -19.64
C VAL A 94 9.01 10.05 -20.25
N GLU A 95 10.03 9.84 -19.42
CA GLU A 95 11.43 9.79 -19.87
C GLU A 95 11.61 8.72 -20.96
N GLY A 96 12.27 9.09 -22.06
CA GLY A 96 12.52 8.20 -23.20
C GLY A 96 11.34 7.96 -24.15
N ILE A 97 10.13 8.42 -23.82
CA ILE A 97 8.93 8.30 -24.68
C ILE A 97 8.44 9.68 -25.15
N GLY A 98 8.46 10.67 -24.25
CA GLY A 98 7.92 12.01 -24.53
C GLY A 98 6.51 12.20 -23.95
N PRO A 99 5.67 13.07 -24.55
CA PRO A 99 4.35 13.38 -24.03
C PRO A 99 3.38 12.20 -24.18
N VAL A 100 2.65 11.86 -23.12
CA VAL A 100 1.70 10.74 -23.09
C VAL A 100 0.36 11.20 -22.51
N LYS A 101 -0.73 10.81 -23.17
CA LYS A 101 -2.11 11.12 -22.77
C LYS A 101 -2.61 10.17 -21.68
N CYS A 102 -2.39 10.57 -20.43
CA CYS A 102 -2.74 9.77 -19.25
C CYS A 102 -4.00 10.25 -18.53
N CYS A 103 -4.62 11.32 -19.03
CA CYS A 103 -5.83 11.85 -18.43
C CYS A 103 -6.99 10.85 -18.50
N ARG A 104 -7.71 10.83 -17.39
CA ARG A 104 -8.95 10.09 -17.21
C ARG A 104 -10.00 10.57 -18.23
N PRO A 105 -10.79 9.66 -18.83
CA PRO A 105 -11.94 10.04 -19.65
C PRO A 105 -12.96 10.85 -18.85
N ASP A 106 -13.74 11.66 -19.56
CA ASP A 106 -14.85 12.39 -18.95
C ASP A 106 -16.03 11.44 -18.69
N TYR A 107 -16.05 10.87 -17.49
CA TYR A 107 -17.21 10.17 -16.97
C TYR A 107 -17.90 11.03 -15.91
N LYS A 108 -19.23 11.17 -16.03
CA LYS A 108 -20.11 11.96 -15.17
C LYS A 108 -20.35 11.28 -13.81
N ALA A 109 -19.29 10.85 -13.13
CA ALA A 109 -19.39 10.33 -11.77
C ALA A 109 -19.09 11.45 -10.77
N GLU A 110 -20.00 11.62 -9.81
CA GLU A 110 -19.76 12.49 -8.66
C GLU A 110 -18.64 11.91 -7.79
N VAL A 111 -17.75 12.79 -7.32
CA VAL A 111 -16.70 12.39 -6.36
C VAL A 111 -17.38 12.23 -5.00
N VAL A 112 -17.40 11.00 -4.50
CA VAL A 112 -18.00 10.67 -3.20
C VAL A 112 -16.92 10.41 -2.16
N ASP A 113 -17.23 10.75 -0.91
CA ASP A 113 -16.36 10.44 0.23
C ASP A 113 -16.18 8.93 0.39
N PHE A 114 -14.94 8.53 0.67
CA PHE A 114 -14.61 7.14 0.91
C PHE A 114 -15.34 6.60 2.14
N LYS A 115 -15.97 5.44 2.00
CA LYS A 115 -16.57 4.68 3.10
C LYS A 115 -15.82 3.37 3.28
N PHE A 116 -15.47 3.07 4.53
CA PHE A 116 -14.86 1.79 4.87
C PHE A 116 -15.81 0.64 4.53
N PRO A 117 -15.28 -0.52 4.08
CA PRO A 117 -16.10 -1.71 3.90
C PRO A 117 -16.71 -2.14 5.25
N SER A 118 -17.88 -2.78 5.21
CA SER A 118 -18.53 -3.30 6.41
C SER A 118 -17.69 -4.41 7.06
N ASP A 119 -17.88 -4.63 8.36
CA ASP A 119 -17.25 -5.74 9.10
C ASP A 119 -17.65 -7.12 8.56
N SER A 120 -18.78 -7.21 7.85
CA SER A 120 -19.23 -8.42 7.16
C SER A 120 -18.51 -8.69 5.84
N THR A 121 -17.74 -7.73 5.32
CA THR A 121 -16.99 -7.91 4.06
C THR A 121 -15.88 -8.94 4.28
N PRO A 122 -15.75 -9.97 3.42
CA PRO A 122 -14.70 -10.97 3.59
C PRO A 122 -13.30 -10.36 3.51
N MET A 123 -12.44 -10.79 4.43
CA MET A 123 -11.03 -10.40 4.45
C MET A 123 -10.29 -11.05 3.28
N ARG A 124 -9.74 -10.23 2.38
CA ARG A 124 -8.91 -10.68 1.26
C ARG A 124 -7.48 -10.95 1.76
N VAL A 125 -7.00 -12.17 1.62
CA VAL A 125 -5.66 -12.59 2.07
C VAL A 125 -4.73 -12.77 0.87
N ARG A 126 -3.92 -11.76 0.58
CA ARG A 126 -2.94 -11.82 -0.52
C ARG A 126 -1.86 -12.86 -0.22
N ARG A 127 -1.58 -13.74 -1.17
CA ARG A 127 -0.53 -14.77 -1.07
C ARG A 127 0.64 -14.51 -2.03
N PRO A 128 1.85 -15.03 -1.74
CA PRO A 128 2.99 -14.94 -2.64
C PRO A 128 2.65 -15.54 -4.01
N ALA A 129 3.03 -14.86 -5.09
CA ALA A 129 2.77 -15.30 -6.46
C ALA A 129 3.28 -16.73 -6.77
N HIS A 130 4.38 -17.16 -6.14
CA HIS A 130 4.97 -18.50 -6.31
C HIS A 130 4.30 -19.58 -5.44
N MET A 131 3.39 -19.21 -4.54
CA MET A 131 2.63 -20.11 -3.66
C MET A 131 1.13 -19.80 -3.71
N GLN A 132 0.65 -19.37 -4.86
CA GLN A 132 -0.77 -19.10 -5.05
C GLN A 132 -1.58 -20.39 -5.05
N ASP A 133 -2.79 -20.29 -4.52
CA ASP A 133 -3.77 -21.35 -4.66
C ASP A 133 -4.21 -21.47 -6.14
N PRO A 134 -4.30 -22.68 -6.72
CA PRO A 134 -4.67 -22.85 -8.13
C PRO A 134 -6.02 -22.21 -8.48
N GLU A 135 -7.00 -22.27 -7.59
CA GLU A 135 -8.33 -21.69 -7.81
C GLU A 135 -8.25 -20.15 -7.84
N ASN A 136 -7.60 -19.55 -6.83
CA ASN A 136 -7.41 -18.10 -6.79
C ASN A 136 -6.59 -17.60 -8.00
N LEU A 137 -5.60 -18.36 -8.47
CA LEU A 137 -4.81 -18.02 -9.65
C LEU A 137 -5.66 -18.04 -10.93
N LEU A 138 -6.55 -19.02 -11.09
CA LEU A 138 -7.48 -19.07 -12.22
C LEU A 138 -8.45 -17.88 -12.20
N LYS A 139 -9.02 -17.57 -11.04
CA LYS A 139 -9.89 -16.39 -10.85
C LYS A 139 -9.16 -15.09 -11.19
N TYR A 140 -7.93 -14.93 -10.71
CA TYR A 140 -7.11 -13.74 -11.02
C TYR A 140 -6.82 -13.62 -12.52
N LYS A 141 -6.45 -14.72 -13.18
CA LYS A 141 -6.21 -14.74 -14.63
C LYS A 141 -7.47 -14.35 -15.41
N GLU A 142 -8.63 -14.88 -15.01
CA GLU A 142 -9.89 -14.56 -15.68
C GLU A 142 -10.32 -13.11 -15.44
N ALA A 143 -10.17 -12.59 -14.22
CA ALA A 143 -10.46 -11.19 -13.92
C ALA A 143 -9.59 -10.23 -14.78
N ILE A 144 -8.30 -10.54 -14.94
CA ILE A 144 -7.40 -9.79 -15.82
C ILE A 144 -7.80 -9.93 -17.30
N ASN A 145 -8.20 -11.12 -17.73
CA ASN A 145 -8.68 -11.37 -19.10
C ASN A 145 -9.91 -10.54 -19.43
N ILE A 146 -10.89 -10.49 -18.52
CA ILE A 146 -12.09 -9.64 -18.66
C ILE A 146 -11.67 -8.16 -18.67
N MET A 147 -10.85 -7.73 -17.71
CA MET A 147 -10.38 -6.34 -17.60
C MET A 147 -9.65 -5.85 -18.87
N ARG A 148 -8.93 -6.74 -19.56
CA ARG A 148 -8.26 -6.46 -20.85
C ARG A 148 -9.21 -6.34 -22.03
N LYS A 149 -10.38 -6.99 -21.97
CA LYS A 149 -11.40 -6.96 -23.04
C LYS A 149 -12.32 -5.75 -22.93
N LEU A 150 -12.32 -5.04 -21.80
CA LEU A 150 -13.02 -3.77 -21.66
C LEU A 150 -12.45 -2.74 -22.64
N LYS A 151 -13.30 -1.80 -23.08
CA LYS A 151 -12.88 -0.71 -23.96
C LYS A 151 -11.86 0.18 -23.24
N ASP A 152 -10.95 0.78 -24.00
CA ASP A 152 -9.88 1.62 -23.43
C ASP A 152 -10.38 2.87 -22.67
N ASP A 153 -11.62 3.31 -22.92
CA ASP A 153 -12.27 4.43 -22.22
C ASP A 153 -13.08 3.97 -20.99
N ASP A 154 -13.29 2.66 -20.82
CA ASP A 154 -13.96 2.12 -19.64
C ASP A 154 -13.10 2.38 -18.39
N PRO A 155 -13.64 2.97 -17.30
CA PRO A 155 -12.88 3.32 -16.11
C PRO A 155 -12.24 2.11 -15.40
N TRP A 156 -12.72 0.90 -15.66
CA TRP A 156 -12.19 -0.34 -15.11
C TRP A 156 -11.26 -1.09 -16.07
N SER A 157 -11.09 -0.62 -17.31
CA SER A 157 -10.19 -1.26 -18.27
C SER A 157 -8.74 -1.27 -17.77
N LEU A 158 -7.97 -2.26 -18.23
CA LEU A 158 -6.56 -2.36 -17.86
C LEU A 158 -5.78 -1.12 -18.31
N THR A 159 -6.13 -0.57 -19.47
CA THR A 159 -5.55 0.67 -20.00
C THR A 159 -5.81 1.84 -19.05
N GLN A 160 -7.04 2.00 -18.53
CA GLN A 160 -7.32 3.08 -17.58
C GLN A 160 -6.65 2.88 -16.23
N GLN A 161 -6.60 1.64 -15.72
CA GLN A 161 -5.85 1.37 -14.49
C GLN A 161 -4.38 1.77 -14.65
N ALA A 162 -3.73 1.44 -15.78
CA ALA A 162 -2.37 1.88 -16.07
C ALA A 162 -2.23 3.42 -16.19
N LYS A 163 -3.22 4.10 -16.80
CA LYS A 163 -3.24 5.56 -16.92
C LYS A 163 -3.31 6.29 -15.58
N ILE A 164 -3.97 5.71 -14.56
CA ILE A 164 -3.96 6.26 -13.19
C ILE A 164 -2.52 6.40 -12.70
N HIS A 165 -1.70 5.35 -12.82
CA HIS A 165 -0.30 5.41 -12.42
C HIS A 165 0.46 6.45 -13.24
N CYS A 166 0.29 6.48 -14.55
CA CYS A 166 0.94 7.50 -15.37
C CYS A 166 0.58 8.93 -14.92
N ALA A 167 -0.70 9.22 -14.71
CA ALA A 167 -1.15 10.57 -14.42
C ALA A 167 -0.58 11.12 -13.09
N TYR A 168 -0.59 10.31 -12.03
CA TYR A 168 -0.11 10.72 -10.70
C TYR A 168 1.41 10.67 -10.53
N CYS A 169 2.13 10.02 -11.44
CA CYS A 169 3.58 9.77 -11.30
C CYS A 169 4.43 10.54 -12.31
N ASN A 170 3.85 10.90 -13.46
CA ASN A 170 4.57 11.51 -14.59
C ASN A 170 4.12 12.96 -14.86
N GLY A 171 3.57 13.61 -13.84
CA GLY A 171 3.25 15.03 -13.86
C GLY A 171 2.13 15.37 -14.84
N ALA A 172 1.01 14.64 -14.80
CA ALA A 172 -0.20 15.04 -15.53
C ALA A 172 -1.07 16.04 -14.73
N TYR A 173 -0.69 16.32 -13.49
CA TYR A 173 -1.47 17.07 -12.53
C TYR A 173 -0.60 18.12 -11.85
N ASP A 174 -1.15 19.32 -11.65
CA ASP A 174 -0.56 20.38 -10.84
C ASP A 174 -0.99 20.27 -9.38
N GLN A 175 -0.14 20.73 -8.46
CA GLN A 175 -0.53 20.93 -7.06
C GLN A 175 -1.32 22.23 -6.91
N LEU A 176 -2.58 22.14 -6.49
CA LEU A 176 -3.45 23.30 -6.31
C LEU A 176 -2.82 24.33 -5.36
N GLY A 177 -2.72 25.57 -5.83
CA GLY A 177 -2.14 26.68 -5.07
C GLY A 177 -0.61 26.80 -5.14
N TYR A 178 0.06 25.91 -5.88
CA TYR A 178 1.52 25.90 -6.04
C TYR A 178 1.93 25.74 -7.50
N LYS A 179 3.07 26.32 -7.89
CA LYS A 179 3.64 26.17 -9.24
C LYS A 179 4.52 24.93 -9.32
N THR A 180 3.96 23.76 -9.02
CA THR A 180 4.69 22.50 -9.04
C THR A 180 3.78 21.34 -9.43
N LEU A 181 4.36 20.35 -10.10
CA LEU A 181 3.65 19.15 -10.51
C LEU A 181 3.41 18.24 -9.30
N LEU A 182 2.24 17.62 -9.26
CA LEU A 182 1.93 16.56 -8.34
C LEU A 182 2.76 15.32 -8.70
N SER A 183 3.47 14.79 -7.72
CA SER A 183 4.08 13.47 -7.80
C SER A 183 3.82 12.72 -6.50
N VAL A 184 3.43 11.45 -6.64
CA VAL A 184 3.27 10.53 -5.52
C VAL A 184 4.56 9.75 -5.22
N HIS A 185 5.59 9.91 -6.05
CA HIS A 185 6.89 9.25 -5.89
C HIS A 185 7.89 10.10 -5.10
N SER A 186 8.88 9.44 -4.50
CA SER A 186 9.99 10.07 -3.77
C SER A 186 9.57 10.98 -2.61
N ASN A 187 8.37 10.75 -2.06
CA ASN A 187 7.85 11.45 -0.89
C ASN A 187 6.92 10.54 -0.08
N TRP A 188 6.40 11.06 1.04
CA TRP A 188 5.56 10.31 1.97
C TRP A 188 4.22 9.80 1.40
N LEU A 189 3.76 10.30 0.25
CA LEU A 189 2.53 9.87 -0.41
C LEU A 189 2.70 8.52 -1.10
N PHE A 190 3.93 8.07 -1.30
CA PHE A 190 4.24 6.83 -2.01
C PHE A 190 3.44 5.64 -1.47
N LEU A 191 3.55 5.37 -0.17
CA LEU A 191 2.86 4.22 0.43
C LEU A 191 1.32 4.36 0.46
N PRO A 192 0.72 5.46 0.94
CA PRO A 192 -0.73 5.58 0.98
C PRO A 192 -1.38 5.61 -0.40
N PHE A 193 -0.78 6.30 -1.38
CA PHE A 193 -1.29 6.33 -2.75
C PHE A 193 -1.34 4.93 -3.36
N HIS A 194 -0.22 4.20 -3.33
CA HIS A 194 -0.17 2.85 -3.90
C HIS A 194 -1.06 1.87 -3.14
N ARG A 195 -1.24 2.04 -1.82
CA ARG A 195 -2.20 1.24 -1.05
C ARG A 195 -3.64 1.45 -1.54
N LEU A 196 -4.06 2.70 -1.75
CA LEU A 196 -5.39 3.01 -2.27
C LEU A 196 -5.56 2.53 -3.72
N TYR A 197 -4.55 2.75 -4.57
CA TYR A 197 -4.57 2.28 -5.94
C TYR A 197 -4.77 0.76 -6.01
N MET A 198 -3.97 0.00 -5.25
CA MET A 198 -4.11 -1.46 -5.19
C MET A 198 -5.41 -1.91 -4.50
N TYR A 199 -5.95 -1.14 -3.55
CA TYR A 199 -7.23 -1.42 -2.91
C TYR A 199 -8.38 -1.39 -3.91
N PHE A 200 -8.48 -0.34 -4.74
CA PHE A 200 -9.53 -0.27 -5.76
C PHE A 200 -9.30 -1.27 -6.88
N PHE A 201 -8.04 -1.45 -7.33
CA PHE A 201 -7.69 -2.43 -8.36
C PHE A 201 -8.14 -3.85 -7.98
N GLU A 202 -7.81 -4.31 -6.78
CA GLU A 202 -8.21 -5.64 -6.28
C GLU A 202 -9.73 -5.81 -6.21
N ARG A 203 -10.46 -4.77 -5.80
CA ARG A 203 -11.93 -4.81 -5.72
C ARG A 203 -12.60 -4.78 -7.09
N ILE A 204 -12.04 -4.04 -8.04
CA ILE A 204 -12.52 -4.03 -9.44
C ILE A 204 -12.40 -5.43 -10.02
N LEU A 205 -11.24 -6.09 -9.87
CA LEU A 205 -11.05 -7.46 -10.34
C LEU A 205 -12.10 -8.42 -9.76
N GLY A 206 -12.35 -8.35 -8.44
CA GLY A 206 -13.37 -9.17 -7.80
C GLY A 206 -14.78 -8.91 -8.36
N LYS A 207 -15.13 -7.65 -8.60
CA LYS A 207 -16.42 -7.27 -9.22
C LYS A 207 -16.56 -7.81 -10.63
N LEU A 208 -15.50 -7.80 -11.44
CA LEU A 208 -15.54 -8.26 -12.83
C LEU A 208 -15.88 -9.75 -12.96
N ILE A 209 -15.52 -10.57 -11.96
CA ILE A 209 -15.82 -12.01 -11.93
C ILE A 209 -16.94 -12.38 -10.94
N GLY A 210 -17.54 -11.41 -10.26
CA GLY A 210 -18.56 -11.65 -9.25
C GLY A 210 -18.06 -12.35 -7.97
N ASP A 211 -16.77 -12.27 -7.67
CA ASP A 211 -16.15 -12.90 -6.48
C ASP A 211 -15.46 -11.83 -5.60
N GLU A 212 -16.13 -11.46 -4.51
CA GLU A 212 -15.58 -10.50 -3.55
C GLU A 212 -14.48 -11.07 -2.64
N THR A 213 -14.20 -12.37 -2.70
CA THR A 213 -13.11 -13.01 -1.93
C THR A 213 -11.79 -13.02 -2.70
N LEU A 214 -11.81 -12.72 -4.01
CA LEU A 214 -10.61 -12.63 -4.85
C LEU A 214 -9.58 -11.71 -4.18
N SER A 215 -8.35 -12.22 -4.08
CA SER A 215 -7.19 -11.44 -3.65
C SER A 215 -6.09 -11.46 -4.69
N ILE A 216 -5.44 -10.32 -4.90
CA ILE A 216 -4.31 -10.25 -5.83
C ILE A 216 -3.07 -10.93 -5.23
N PRO A 217 -2.22 -11.55 -6.06
CA PRO A 217 -0.94 -12.03 -5.58
C PRO A 217 0.00 -10.87 -5.25
N TYR A 218 1.01 -11.13 -4.42
CA TYR A 218 2.16 -10.23 -4.27
C TYR A 218 3.45 -10.93 -4.65
N TRP A 219 4.39 -10.17 -5.20
CA TRP A 219 5.72 -10.68 -5.51
C TRP A 219 6.57 -10.68 -4.24
N ASN A 220 6.82 -11.87 -3.69
CA ASN A 220 7.69 -12.05 -2.53
C ASN A 220 9.15 -12.22 -2.95
N TYR A 221 9.75 -11.19 -3.54
CA TYR A 221 11.14 -11.21 -4.04
C TYR A 221 12.20 -11.36 -2.94
N ALA A 222 11.84 -11.15 -1.66
CA ALA A 222 12.74 -11.38 -0.53
C ALA A 222 12.94 -12.89 -0.23
N ALA A 223 12.05 -13.76 -0.71
CA ALA A 223 12.20 -15.19 -0.59
C ALA A 223 12.96 -15.76 -1.82
N PRO A 224 13.88 -16.72 -1.65
CA PRO A 224 14.65 -17.31 -2.75
C PRO A 224 13.77 -17.77 -3.93
N LYS A 225 12.72 -18.55 -3.65
CA LYS A 225 11.77 -19.01 -4.68
C LYS A 225 10.99 -17.89 -5.36
N GLY A 226 10.75 -16.79 -4.65
CA GLY A 226 10.05 -15.64 -5.22
C GLY A 226 10.96 -14.78 -6.11
N TYR A 227 12.27 -14.76 -5.83
CA TYR A 227 13.27 -14.14 -6.69
C TYR A 227 13.36 -14.89 -8.04
N ASP A 228 13.47 -16.22 -8.01
CA ASP A 228 13.63 -17.07 -9.20
C ASP A 228 12.41 -17.05 -10.13
N GLN A 229 11.19 -16.88 -9.59
CA GLN A 229 9.94 -16.85 -10.37
C GLN A 229 9.96 -15.77 -11.46
N CYS A 230 10.61 -14.62 -11.22
CA CYS A 230 10.73 -13.56 -12.21
C CYS A 230 11.83 -13.80 -13.24
N GLN A 231 12.87 -14.58 -12.91
CA GLN A 231 13.88 -14.97 -13.90
C GLN A 231 13.31 -15.97 -14.90
N ALA A 232 12.52 -16.95 -14.43
CA ALA A 232 11.88 -17.93 -15.30
C ALA A 232 10.88 -17.30 -16.28
N SER A 233 10.12 -16.29 -15.85
CA SER A 233 9.18 -15.58 -16.73
C SER A 233 9.89 -14.65 -17.72
N SER A 234 11.11 -14.19 -17.42
CA SER A 234 11.90 -13.33 -18.31
C SER A 234 12.47 -14.09 -19.53
N GLY A 235 12.61 -15.42 -19.43
CA GLY A 235 13.05 -16.26 -20.56
C GLY A 235 11.93 -16.58 -21.57
N THR A 236 10.67 -16.54 -21.16
CA THR A 236 9.52 -16.94 -22.02
C THR A 236 8.62 -15.76 -22.43
N LEU A 237 8.57 -14.66 -21.67
CA LEU A 237 7.74 -13.49 -22.02
C LEU A 237 8.36 -12.57 -23.08
N VAL A 238 9.67 -12.63 -23.33
CA VAL A 238 10.31 -11.84 -24.39
C VAL A 238 9.92 -12.36 -25.80
N ALA A 239 9.43 -13.60 -25.90
CA ALA A 239 8.98 -14.19 -27.17
C ALA A 239 7.51 -13.89 -27.52
N SER A 240 6.71 -13.36 -26.59
CA SER A 240 5.28 -13.06 -26.81
C SER A 240 4.95 -11.55 -26.82
N LEU A 241 5.98 -10.70 -26.82
CA LEU A 241 5.87 -9.24 -26.94
C LEU A 241 6.49 -8.72 -28.26
N ARG A 242 6.51 -9.57 -29.29
CA ARG A 242 6.67 -9.17 -30.69
C ARG A 242 5.41 -9.51 -31.47
#